data_AF-A0A955NT10-F1
#
_entry.id   AF-A0A955NT10-F1
#
_cell.length_a   1.000
_cell.length_b   1.000
_cell.length_c   1.000
_cell.angle_alpha   90.00
_cell.angle_beta   90.00
_cell.angle_gamma   90.00
#
_symmetry.space_group_name_H-M   'P 1'
#
loop_
_entity.id
_entity.type
_entity.pdbx_description
1 polymer ?
#
loop_
_entity_poly.entity_id
_entity_poly.type
_entity_poly.pdbx_seq_one_letter_code
_entity_poly.pdbx_strand_id
1 'polypeptide(L)'
;MTGMEKVAWTELIVSLVTVIVVIALVPWLGTSAQAGFAIMGFVAFGYFFIRRRGSRVVTDERDSEIEQKAIRYGVSVAWTALFTSLILVIAWSGTHEISEVPIALLSWLLWSQFVIAYGVKGLSGVLMHRRQRIAAQ
;
A
#
# COMPACT_ATOMS: atom_id res chain seq x y z
N MET A 1 8.00 14.32 15.06
CA MET A 1 7.79 13.44 13.90
C MET A 1 8.64 13.93 12.76
N THR A 2 9.51 13.07 12.24
CA THR A 2 10.34 13.41 11.05
C THR A 2 9.45 13.55 9.82
N GLY A 3 9.95 14.15 8.74
CA GLY A 3 9.22 14.26 7.48
C GLY A 3 8.82 12.87 6.95
N MET A 4 9.78 11.94 6.96
CA MET A 4 9.59 10.55 6.50
C MET A 4 8.59 9.78 7.35
N GLU A 5 8.56 10.00 8.66
CA GLU A 5 7.54 9.41 9.53
C GLU A 5 6.13 9.89 9.16
N LYS A 6 5.96 11.17 8.79
CA LYS A 6 4.65 11.70 8.31
C LYS A 6 4.25 11.09 6.97
N VAL A 7 5.21 10.84 6.07
CA VAL A 7 4.97 10.13 4.81
C VAL A 7 4.46 8.72 5.10
N ALA A 8 5.14 7.97 5.96
CA ALA A 8 4.74 6.61 6.32
C ALA A 8 3.33 6.55 6.93
N TRP A 9 2.99 7.52 7.80
CA TRP A 9 1.63 7.66 8.31
C TRP A 9 0.60 7.98 7.23
N THR A 10 0.95 8.85 6.28
CA THR A 10 0.07 9.21 5.16
C THR A 10 -0.22 7.98 4.29
N GLU A 11 0.81 7.22 3.93
CA GLU A 11 0.69 5.98 3.16
C GLU A 11 -0.20 4.96 3.89
N LEU A 12 0.00 4.78 5.19
CA LEU A 12 -0.79 3.86 6.01
C LEU A 12 -2.26 4.29 6.10
N ILE A 13 -2.52 5.56 6.43
CA ILE A 13 -3.88 6.09 6.59
C ILE A 13 -4.63 6.05 5.25
N VAL A 14 -4.01 6.50 4.16
CA VAL A 14 -4.63 6.48 2.82
C VAL A 14 -4.97 5.04 2.42
N SER A 15 -4.07 4.09 2.66
CA SER A 15 -4.31 2.67 2.35
C SER A 15 -5.47 2.10 3.20
N LEU A 16 -5.50 2.37 4.50
CA LEU A 16 -6.59 1.92 5.39
C LEU A 16 -7.95 2.53 5.01
N VAL A 17 -7.98 3.84 4.76
CA VAL A 17 -9.20 4.54 4.33
C VAL A 17 -9.68 3.99 3.00
N THR A 18 -8.77 3.70 2.06
CA THR A 18 -9.13 3.07 0.78
C THR A 18 -9.85 1.75 1.00
N VAL A 19 -9.30 0.86 1.85
CA VAL A 19 -9.94 -0.43 2.17
C VAL A 19 -11.35 -0.23 2.74
N ILE A 20 -11.48 0.66 3.73
CA ILE A 20 -12.76 0.92 4.41
C ILE A 20 -13.79 1.44 3.41
N VAL A 21 -13.42 2.43 2.58
CA VAL A 21 -14.32 3.01 1.58
C VAL A 21 -14.73 1.97 0.55
N VAL A 22 -13.78 1.21 0.01
CA VAL A 22 -14.07 0.18 -0.98
C VAL A 22 -15.02 -0.88 -0.42
N ILE A 23 -14.77 -1.40 0.79
CA ILE A 23 -15.65 -2.37 1.45
C ILE A 23 -17.05 -1.77 1.68
N ALA A 24 -17.13 -0.52 2.13
CA ALA A 24 -18.41 0.16 2.35
C ALA A 24 -19.21 0.39 1.06
N LEU A 25 -18.52 0.57 -0.08
CA LEU A 25 -19.15 0.77 -1.39
C LEU A 25 -19.59 -0.53 -2.08
N VAL A 26 -18.97 -1.67 -1.75
CA VAL A 26 -19.28 -2.98 -2.38
C VAL A 26 -20.78 -3.33 -2.33
N PRO A 27 -21.51 -3.19 -1.21
CA PRO A 27 -22.94 -3.51 -1.15
C PRO A 27 -23.83 -2.69 -2.07
N TRP A 28 -23.41 -1.46 -2.43
CA TRP A 28 -24.23 -0.53 -3.21
C TRP A 28 -23.80 -0.46 -4.69
N LEU A 29 -22.49 -0.54 -4.96
CA LEU A 29 -21.91 -0.31 -6.28
C LEU A 29 -21.37 -1.59 -6.94
N GLY A 30 -21.30 -2.71 -6.21
CA GLY A 30 -20.77 -3.98 -6.72
C GLY A 30 -19.36 -3.82 -7.28
N THR A 31 -19.16 -4.17 -8.55
CA THR A 31 -17.87 -4.05 -9.25
C THR A 31 -17.42 -2.60 -9.45
N SER A 32 -18.34 -1.64 -9.45
CA SER A 32 -18.00 -0.21 -9.59
C SER A 32 -17.36 0.38 -8.33
N ALA A 33 -17.39 -0.34 -7.20
CA ALA A 33 -16.69 0.04 -5.98
C ALA A 33 -15.17 0.15 -6.16
N GLN A 34 -14.61 -0.40 -7.25
CA GLN A 34 -13.21 -0.21 -7.65
C GLN A 34 -12.82 1.27 -7.78
N ALA A 35 -13.76 2.16 -8.10
CA ALA A 35 -13.49 3.60 -8.12
C ALA A 35 -12.97 4.13 -6.78
N GLY A 36 -13.29 3.46 -5.66
CA GLY A 36 -12.75 3.78 -4.34
C GLY A 36 -11.22 3.66 -4.26
N PHE A 37 -10.59 2.83 -5.09
CA PHE A 37 -9.13 2.76 -5.18
C PHE A 37 -8.48 4.04 -5.69
N ALA A 38 -9.23 4.95 -6.30
CA ALA A 38 -8.73 6.29 -6.65
C ALA A 38 -8.22 7.06 -5.43
N ILE A 39 -8.67 6.71 -4.22
CA ILE A 39 -8.17 7.27 -2.96
C ILE A 39 -6.66 7.00 -2.79
N MET A 40 -6.12 5.92 -3.36
CA MET A 40 -4.67 5.67 -3.37
C MET A 40 -3.88 6.79 -4.05
N GLY A 41 -4.49 7.57 -4.95
CA GLY A 41 -3.87 8.77 -5.52
C GLY A 41 -3.45 9.78 -4.45
N PHE A 42 -4.10 9.78 -3.27
CA PHE A 42 -3.74 10.67 -2.17
C PHE A 42 -2.40 10.31 -1.51
N VAL A 43 -1.81 9.14 -1.80
CA VAL A 43 -0.44 8.81 -1.36
C VAL A 43 0.56 9.86 -1.86
N ALA A 44 0.34 10.42 -3.05
CA ALA A 44 1.20 11.47 -3.61
C ALA A 44 1.29 12.72 -2.70
N PHE A 45 0.28 12.99 -1.86
CA PHE A 45 0.36 14.10 -0.89
C PHE A 45 1.43 13.89 0.18
N GLY A 46 1.90 12.65 0.38
CA GLY A 46 3.06 12.36 1.22
C GLY A 46 4.28 13.20 0.83
N TYR A 47 4.48 13.47 -0.47
CA TYR A 47 5.61 14.25 -0.97
C TYR A 47 5.66 15.68 -0.41
N PHE A 48 4.52 16.29 -0.06
CA PHE A 48 4.51 17.63 0.56
C PHE A 48 5.19 17.66 1.93
N PHE A 49 5.28 16.53 2.63
CA PHE A 49 5.98 16.45 3.92
C PHE A 49 7.50 16.35 3.76
N ILE A 50 7.99 15.97 2.58
CA ILE A 50 9.41 15.98 2.21
C ILE A 50 9.77 17.42 1.78
N ARG A 51 9.67 18.36 2.71
CA ARG A 51 9.93 19.79 2.43
C ARG A 51 11.43 20.02 2.28
N ARG A 52 11.87 20.58 1.14
CA ARG A 52 13.25 21.08 0.96
C ARG A 52 13.53 22.17 2.00
N ARG A 53 14.48 21.94 2.91
CA ARG A 53 15.01 22.97 3.81
C ARG A 53 16.28 23.55 3.16
N GLY A 54 16.10 24.47 2.21
CA GLY A 54 17.20 25.01 1.39
C GLY A 54 17.63 24.10 0.24
N SER A 55 18.93 24.06 -0.09
CA SER A 55 19.51 23.24 -1.18
C SER A 55 19.89 21.81 -0.79
N ARG A 56 19.81 21.45 0.50
CA ARG A 56 20.05 20.09 0.99
C ARG A 56 18.75 19.47 1.47
N VAL A 57 18.38 18.36 0.85
CA VAL A 57 17.45 17.41 1.46
C VAL A 57 18.22 16.83 2.65
N VAL A 58 17.92 17.29 3.87
CA VAL A 58 18.42 16.65 5.09
C VAL A 58 17.57 15.41 5.34
N THR A 59 17.63 14.45 4.42
CA THR A 59 17.29 13.06 4.71
C THR A 59 18.53 12.49 5.36
N ASP A 60 18.42 12.14 6.64
CA ASP A 60 19.43 11.33 7.32
C ASP A 60 19.62 10.03 6.52
N GLU A 61 20.84 9.54 6.37
CA GLU A 61 21.12 8.26 5.72
C GLU A 61 20.26 7.14 6.34
N ARG A 62 19.99 7.25 7.64
CA ARG A 62 19.10 6.35 8.38
C ARG A 62 17.66 6.36 7.88
N ASP A 63 17.10 7.52 7.60
CA ASP A 63 15.73 7.65 7.09
C ASP A 63 15.60 7.00 5.70
N SER A 64 16.64 7.16 4.88
CA SER A 64 16.74 6.49 3.57
C SER A 64 16.80 4.97 3.71
N GLU A 65 17.57 4.44 4.67
CA GLU A 65 17.60 3.00 4.91
C GLU A 65 16.24 2.44 5.37
N ILE A 66 15.53 3.16 6.23
CA ILE A 66 14.19 2.77 6.69
C ILE A 66 13.23 2.73 5.50
N GLU A 67 13.28 3.75 4.64
CA GLU A 67 12.44 3.82 3.45
C GLU A 67 12.73 2.64 2.50
N GLN A 68 14.00 2.34 2.22
CA GLN A 68 14.36 1.21 1.36
C GLN A 68 13.88 -0.14 1.93
N LYS A 69 14.05 -0.35 3.24
CA LYS A 69 13.56 -1.57 3.91
C LYS A 69 12.04 -1.66 3.86
N ALA A 70 11.33 -0.56 4.10
CA ALA A 70 9.88 -0.49 4.04
C ALA A 70 9.35 -0.75 2.62
N ILE A 71 9.98 -0.18 1.59
CA ILE A 71 9.66 -0.45 0.18
C ILE A 71 9.85 -1.93 -0.11
N ARG A 72 10.97 -2.52 0.30
CA ARG A 72 11.24 -3.95 0.09
C ARG A 72 10.15 -4.81 0.72
N TYR A 73 9.74 -4.53 1.95
CA TYR A 73 8.65 -5.27 2.59
C TYR A 73 7.32 -5.08 1.88
N GLY A 74 6.95 -3.84 1.54
CA GLY A 74 5.70 -3.56 0.82
C GLY A 74 5.62 -4.30 -0.50
N VAL A 75 6.67 -4.19 -1.32
CA VAL A 75 6.75 -4.85 -2.63
C VAL A 75 6.77 -6.36 -2.49
N SER A 76 7.58 -6.93 -1.59
CA SER A 76 7.66 -8.38 -1.41
C SER A 76 6.34 -8.99 -0.92
N VAL A 77 5.64 -8.32 0.00
CA VAL A 77 4.34 -8.81 0.50
C VAL A 77 3.28 -8.71 -0.60
N ALA A 78 3.22 -7.59 -1.32
CA ALA A 78 2.27 -7.43 -2.43
C ALA A 78 2.50 -8.44 -3.56
N TRP A 79 3.76 -8.67 -3.97
CA TRP A 79 4.06 -9.67 -5.00
C TRP A 79 3.73 -11.09 -4.57
N THR A 80 4.06 -11.45 -3.33
CA THR A 80 3.69 -12.77 -2.79
C THR A 80 2.17 -12.93 -2.79
N ALA A 81 1.44 -11.92 -2.30
CA ALA A 81 -0.02 -11.93 -2.29
C ALA A 81 -0.63 -12.05 -3.70
N LEU A 82 -0.09 -11.30 -4.67
CA LEU A 82 -0.45 -11.36 -6.08
C LEU A 82 -0.31 -12.78 -6.63
N PHE A 83 0.89 -13.37 -6.55
CA PHE A 83 1.12 -14.70 -7.08
C PHE A 83 0.28 -15.76 -6.38
N THR A 84 0.16 -15.71 -5.05
CA THR A 84 -0.70 -16.62 -4.30
C THR A 84 -2.15 -16.50 -4.76
N SER A 85 -2.67 -15.28 -4.91
CA SER A 85 -4.05 -15.08 -5.37
C SER A 85 -4.28 -15.59 -6.81
N LEU A 86 -3.34 -15.39 -7.72
CA LEU A 86 -3.43 -15.91 -9.09
C LEU A 86 -3.39 -17.44 -9.13
N ILE A 87 -2.51 -18.07 -8.35
CA ILE A 87 -2.45 -19.54 -8.21
C ILE A 87 -3.79 -20.07 -7.71
N LEU A 88 -4.39 -19.43 -6.69
CA LEU A 88 -5.69 -19.83 -6.16
C LEU A 88 -6.81 -19.66 -7.19
N VAL A 89 -6.82 -18.56 -7.96
CA VAL A 89 -7.80 -18.34 -9.03
C VAL A 89 -7.69 -19.43 -10.10
N ILE A 90 -6.48 -19.77 -10.55
CA ILE A 90 -6.25 -20.81 -11.56
C ILE A 90 -6.64 -22.21 -11.03
N ALA A 91 -6.25 -22.54 -9.80
CA ALA A 91 -6.61 -23.80 -9.17
C ALA A 91 -8.13 -23.94 -9.04
N TRP A 92 -8.81 -22.85 -8.70
CA TRP A 92 -10.27 -22.82 -8.61
C TRP A 92 -10.95 -22.93 -9.97
N SER A 93 -10.51 -22.14 -10.97
CA SER A 93 -11.11 -22.16 -12.31
C SER A 93 -10.98 -23.52 -12.98
N GLY A 94 -9.86 -24.21 -12.78
CA GLY A 94 -9.63 -25.56 -13.31
C GLY A 94 -10.59 -26.63 -12.78
N THR A 95 -11.18 -26.41 -11.60
CA THR A 95 -12.17 -27.33 -11.00
C THR A 95 -13.61 -27.02 -11.41
N HIS A 96 -13.88 -25.85 -12.00
CA HIS A 96 -15.23 -25.35 -12.30
C HIS A 96 -15.48 -25.13 -13.80
N GLU A 97 -14.61 -25.64 -14.69
CA GLU A 97 -14.70 -25.49 -16.16
C GLU A 97 -14.86 -24.03 -16.65
N ILE A 98 -14.39 -23.07 -15.85
CA ILE A 98 -14.46 -21.65 -16.19
C ILE A 98 -13.39 -21.37 -17.25
N SER A 99 -13.84 -21.10 -18.48
CA SER A 99 -12.94 -20.88 -19.63
C SER A 99 -12.36 -19.46 -19.69
N GLU A 100 -12.98 -18.51 -18.98
CA GLU A 100 -12.64 -17.08 -19.08
C GLU A 100 -12.58 -16.40 -17.70
N VAL A 101 -11.51 -15.65 -17.47
CA VAL A 101 -11.35 -14.84 -16.24
C VAL A 101 -11.95 -13.45 -16.47
N PRO A 102 -12.91 -12.99 -15.66
CA PRO A 102 -13.53 -11.69 -15.86
C PRO A 102 -12.52 -10.56 -15.64
N ILE A 103 -12.49 -9.58 -16.56
CA ILE A 103 -11.60 -8.41 -16.49
C ILE A 103 -11.77 -7.66 -15.15
N ALA A 104 -12.99 -7.61 -14.61
CA ALA A 104 -13.26 -7.00 -13.32
C ALA A 104 -12.45 -7.65 -12.18
N LEU A 105 -12.28 -8.96 -12.19
CA LEU A 105 -11.47 -9.68 -11.19
C LEU A 105 -10.00 -9.26 -11.29
N LEU A 106 -9.46 -9.18 -12.51
CA LEU A 106 -8.08 -8.74 -12.74
C LEU A 106 -7.86 -7.30 -12.23
N SER A 107 -8.83 -6.42 -12.48
CA SER A 107 -8.80 -5.04 -11.95
C SER A 107 -8.80 -5.02 -10.41
N TRP A 108 -9.70 -5.76 -9.75
CA TRP A 108 -9.73 -5.90 -8.30
C TRP A 108 -8.40 -6.41 -7.74
N LEU A 109 -7.83 -7.40 -8.41
CA LEU A 109 -6.60 -8.06 -8.01
C LEU A 109 -5.43 -7.09 -8.12
N LEU A 110 -5.32 -6.35 -9.23
CA LEU A 110 -4.27 -5.34 -9.44
C LEU A 110 -4.37 -4.18 -8.45
N TRP A 111 -5.55 -3.60 -8.26
CA TRP A 111 -5.74 -2.46 -7.36
C TRP A 111 -5.50 -2.82 -5.90
N SER A 112 -5.93 -4.01 -5.46
CA SER A 112 -5.64 -4.49 -4.11
C SER A 112 -4.15 -4.63 -3.84
N GLN A 113 -3.33 -4.96 -4.85
CA GLN A 113 -1.87 -5.02 -4.66
C GLN A 113 -1.25 -3.66 -4.33
N PHE A 114 -1.74 -2.57 -4.94
CA PHE A 114 -1.27 -1.24 -4.59
C PHE A 114 -1.60 -0.88 -3.13
N VAL A 115 -2.81 -1.20 -2.69
CA VAL A 115 -3.23 -0.99 -1.30
C VAL A 115 -2.38 -1.81 -0.33
N ILE A 116 -2.10 -3.08 -0.65
CA ILE A 116 -1.25 -3.95 0.17
C ILE A 116 0.19 -3.40 0.20
N ALA A 117 0.76 -3.04 -0.95
CA ALA A 117 2.12 -2.55 -1.05
C ALA A 117 2.34 -1.29 -0.19
N TYR A 118 1.49 -0.28 -0.36
CA TYR A 118 1.59 0.98 0.37
C TYR A 118 1.14 0.85 1.82
N GLY A 119 0.17 -0.01 2.13
CA GLY A 119 -0.26 -0.29 3.50
C GLY A 119 0.87 -0.94 4.31
N VAL A 120 1.54 -1.95 3.76
CA VAL A 120 2.68 -2.63 4.39
C VAL A 120 3.91 -1.73 4.46
N LYS A 121 4.20 -0.97 3.38
CA LYS A 121 5.26 0.05 3.39
C LYS A 121 5.04 1.08 4.50
N GLY A 122 3.85 1.68 4.55
CA GLY A 122 3.49 2.68 5.57
C GLY A 122 3.57 2.10 6.98
N LEU A 123 3.00 0.90 7.21
CA LEU A 123 3.05 0.22 8.50
C LEU A 123 4.49 -0.07 8.96
N SER A 124 5.30 -0.67 8.09
CA SER A 124 6.69 -1.01 8.42
C SER A 124 7.52 0.26 8.68
N GLY A 125 7.33 1.31 7.89
CA GLY A 125 7.94 2.62 8.11
C GLY A 125 7.58 3.21 9.47
N VAL A 126 6.30 3.24 9.84
CA VAL A 126 5.84 3.73 11.14
C VAL A 126 6.44 2.92 12.29
N LEU A 127 6.44 1.60 12.19
CA LEU A 127 6.98 0.72 13.23
C LEU A 127 8.48 0.94 13.45
N MET A 128 9.27 1.07 12.37
CA MET A 128 10.71 1.32 12.46
C MET A 128 11.01 2.67 13.12
N HIS A 129 10.31 3.74 12.73
CA HIS A 129 10.48 5.06 13.34
C HIS A 129 10.08 5.06 14.83
N ARG A 130 9.00 4.35 15.20
CA ARG A 130 8.59 4.20 16.61
C ARG A 130 9.64 3.45 17.43
N ARG A 131 10.17 2.34 16.93
CA ARG A 131 11.22 1.56 17.61
C ARG A 131 12.47 2.38 17.87
N GLN A 132 12.89 3.20 16.90
CA GLN A 132 14.04 4.08 17.07
C GLN A 132 13.84 5.15 18.14
N ARG A 133 12.64 5.75 18.23
CA ARG A 133 12.35 6.69 19.31
C ARG A 133 12.43 6.06 20.68
N ILE A 134 11.92 4.83 20.84
CA ILE A 134 11.98 4.11 22.11
C ILE A 134 13.43 3.79 22.49
N ALA A 135 14.26 3.41 21.52
CA ALA A 135 15.68 3.10 21.77
C ALA A 135 16.57 4.33 22.06
N ALA A 136 16.08 5.54 21.78
CA ALA A 136 16.80 6.79 22.02
C ALA A 136 16.40 7.46 23.35
N GLN A 137 15.44 6.89 24.08
CA GLN A 137 15.02 7.30 25.43
C GLN A 137 15.74 6.46 26.48
#